data_AF-A0A376TW48-F1
#
_entry.id   AF-A0A376TW48-F1
#
_cell.length_a   1.000
_cell.length_b   1.000
_cell.length_c   1.000
_cell.angle_alpha   90.00
_cell.angle_beta   90.00
_cell.angle_gamma   90.00
#
_symmetry.space_group_name_H-M   'P 1'
#
loop_
_entity.id
_entity.type
_entity.pdbx_description
1 polymer ?
#
loop_
_entity_poly.entity_id
_entity_poly.type
_entity_poly.pdbx_seq_one_letter_code
_entity_poly.pdbx_strand_id
1 'polypeptide(L)'
;MGIEFKLNTEVGRDVQLDDLLSDYDAVFLGVGTYQSMRGGLENEDADGVYAALPFLIANTKQLMGFGETRDEPFVSMEGKRVVVLGGGDTCDGLRAYVRAPGSEARYLCLSS
;
A
#
# COMPACT_ATOMS: atom_id res chain seq x y z
N MET A 1 10.45 28.23 -4.97
CA MET A 1 9.18 27.90 -4.27
C MET A 1 9.55 27.65 -2.81
N GLY A 2 9.13 28.53 -1.90
CA GLY A 2 9.57 28.56 -0.49
C GLY A 2 8.85 27.54 0.40
N ILE A 3 8.75 26.29 -0.06
CA ILE A 3 8.14 25.19 0.68
C ILE A 3 9.26 24.42 1.40
N GLU A 4 9.08 24.16 2.70
CA GLU A 4 9.97 23.32 3.49
C GLU A 4 9.37 21.92 3.65
N PHE A 5 10.18 20.87 3.42
CA PHE A 5 9.78 19.48 3.63
C PHE A 5 10.52 18.91 4.85
N LYS A 6 9.76 18.55 5.88
CA LYS A 6 10.26 17.82 7.05
C LYS A 6 9.86 16.35 6.94
N LEU A 7 10.80 15.51 6.50
CA LEU A 7 10.60 14.07 6.32
C LEU A 7 10.85 13.32 7.64
N ASN A 8 10.38 12.07 7.73
CA ASN A 8 10.52 11.23 8.93
C ASN A 8 9.97 11.88 10.21
N THR A 9 8.89 12.65 10.07
CA THR A 9 8.20 13.32 11.19
C THR A 9 6.76 12.87 11.21
N GLU A 10 6.34 12.23 12.30
CA GLU A 10 4.99 11.72 12.50
C GLU A 10 4.19 12.64 13.45
N VAL A 11 3.06 13.16 12.97
CA VAL A 11 2.17 14.00 13.78
C VAL A 11 1.43 13.14 14.81
N GLY A 12 1.46 13.55 16.07
CA GLY A 12 1.01 12.79 17.24
C GLY A 12 2.13 12.05 17.98
N ARG A 13 3.30 11.88 17.35
CA ARG A 13 4.47 11.22 17.94
C ARG A 13 5.66 12.18 18.10
N ASP A 14 6.13 12.74 16.98
CA ASP A 14 7.31 13.61 16.95
C ASP A 14 6.93 15.09 17.10
N VAL A 15 5.74 15.46 16.61
CA VAL A 15 5.14 16.80 16.77
C VAL A 15 3.68 16.65 17.18
N GLN A 16 3.18 17.48 18.11
CA GLN A 16 1.78 17.42 18.50
C GLN A 16 0.92 18.32 17.58
N LEU A 17 -0.31 17.89 17.34
CA LEU A 17 -1.24 18.67 16.51
C LEU A 17 -1.55 20.04 17.14
N ASP A 18 -1.63 20.10 18.47
CA ASP A 18 -1.91 21.33 19.21
C ASP A 18 -0.79 22.38 19.05
N ASP A 19 0.46 21.93 18.96
CA ASP A 19 1.61 22.80 18.68
C ASP A 19 1.46 23.41 17.28
N LEU A 20 1.10 22.58 16.28
CA LEU A 20 0.90 23.04 14.91
C LEU A 20 -0.27 24.03 14.77
N LEU A 21 -1.34 23.84 15.54
CA LEU A 21 -2.47 24.76 15.56
C LEU A 21 -2.14 26.09 16.25
N SER A 22 -1.14 26.10 17.13
CA SER A 22 -0.69 27.31 17.83
C SER A 22 0.34 28.10 17.02
N ASP A 23 1.22 27.40 16.32
CA ASP A 23 2.36 27.99 15.60
C ASP A 23 2.01 28.49 14.18
N TYR A 24 0.89 28.03 13.60
CA TYR A 24 0.49 28.34 12.23
C TYR A 24 -0.94 28.86 12.12
N ASP A 25 -1.17 29.80 11.19
CA ASP A 25 -2.50 30.38 10.94
C ASP A 25 -3.51 29.38 10.37
N ALA A 26 -3.04 28.32 9.70
CA ALA A 26 -3.86 27.28 9.11
C ALA A 26 -3.12 25.94 9.00
N VAL A 27 -3.87 24.85 9.16
CA VAL A 27 -3.37 23.48 9.03
C VAL A 27 -4.22 22.71 8.02
N PHE A 28 -3.57 22.05 7.06
CA PHE A 28 -4.20 21.14 6.11
C PHE A 28 -3.84 19.69 6.45
N LEU A 29 -4.86 18.85 6.66
CA LEU A 29 -4.67 17.43 6.94
C LEU A 29 -4.73 16.62 5.64
N GLY A 30 -3.54 16.25 5.14
CA GLY A 30 -3.35 15.44 3.93
C GLY A 30 -2.82 14.04 4.19
N VAL A 31 -3.16 13.42 5.33
CA VAL A 31 -2.55 12.15 5.79
C VAL A 31 -2.94 10.92 4.96
N GLY A 32 -3.98 11.02 4.13
CA GLY A 32 -4.50 9.89 3.35
C GLY A 32 -5.12 8.79 4.22
N THR A 33 -5.29 7.59 3.66
CA THR A 33 -5.87 6.43 4.34
C THR A 33 -4.89 5.25 4.29
N TYR A 34 -4.22 4.96 5.39
CA TYR A 34 -3.20 3.90 5.46
C TYR A 34 -3.73 2.53 5.93
N GLN A 35 -4.95 2.48 6.47
CA GLN A 35 -5.53 1.22 6.93
C GLN A 35 -6.19 0.47 5.77
N SER A 36 -5.63 -0.69 5.43
CA SER A 36 -6.24 -1.62 4.48
C SER A 36 -7.57 -2.14 5.03
N MET A 37 -8.62 -2.10 4.22
CA MET A 37 -9.88 -2.76 4.55
C MET A 37 -9.70 -4.28 4.52
N ARG A 38 -10.19 -4.98 5.55
CA ARG A 38 -10.21 -6.44 5.59
C ARG A 38 -11.52 -6.97 5.01
N GLY A 39 -11.43 -8.09 4.29
CA GLY A 39 -12.60 -8.75 3.70
C GLY A 39 -13.41 -9.57 4.71
N GLY A 40 -12.82 -9.93 5.86
CA GLY A 40 -13.49 -10.76 6.87
C GLY A 40 -13.80 -12.17 6.37
N LEU A 41 -13.02 -12.66 5.41
CA LEU A 41 -13.22 -13.95 4.78
C LEU A 41 -12.52 -15.04 5.59
N GLU A 42 -13.11 -16.24 5.62
CA GLU A 42 -12.42 -17.39 6.18
C GLU A 42 -11.11 -17.63 5.42
N ASN A 43 -10.01 -17.87 6.15
CA ASN A 43 -8.66 -18.04 5.62
C ASN A 43 -8.03 -16.78 5.00
N GLU A 44 -8.43 -15.56 5.41
CA GLU A 44 -7.80 -14.32 4.94
C GLU A 44 -6.31 -14.18 5.30
N ASP A 45 -5.83 -14.92 6.31
CA ASP A 45 -4.43 -14.94 6.75
C ASP A 45 -3.66 -16.19 6.25
N ALA A 46 -4.23 -16.96 5.30
CA ALA A 46 -3.57 -18.16 4.78
C ALA A 46 -2.36 -17.85 3.89
N ASP A 47 -1.41 -18.80 3.82
CA ASP A 47 -0.23 -18.68 2.97
C ASP A 47 -0.61 -18.43 1.51
N GLY A 48 -0.05 -17.37 0.93
CA GLY A 48 -0.34 -16.95 -0.45
C GLY A 48 -1.49 -15.94 -0.59
N VAL A 49 -2.15 -15.58 0.51
CA VAL A 49 -3.08 -14.44 0.57
C VAL A 49 -2.30 -13.20 0.99
N TYR A 50 -2.36 -12.15 0.17
CA TYR A 50 -1.61 -10.91 0.41
C TYR A 50 -2.55 -9.72 0.45
N ALA A 51 -2.42 -8.89 1.49
CA ALA A 51 -3.05 -7.58 1.50
C ALA A 51 -2.43 -6.70 0.40
N ALA A 52 -3.28 -5.96 -0.32
CA ALA A 52 -2.87 -5.18 -1.48
C ALA A 52 -1.82 -4.12 -1.15
N LEU A 53 -2.02 -3.33 -0.09
CA LEU A 53 -1.14 -2.21 0.24
C LEU A 53 0.30 -2.67 0.61
N PRO A 54 0.51 -3.62 1.54
CA PRO A 54 1.85 -4.16 1.80
C PRO A 54 2.51 -4.76 0.56
N PHE A 55 1.75 -5.51 -0.25
CA PHE A 55 2.26 -6.08 -1.49
C PHE A 55 2.76 -4.99 -2.46
N LEU A 56 1.95 -3.95 -2.68
CA LEU A 56 2.30 -2.85 -3.57
C LEU A 56 3.55 -2.11 -3.08
N ILE A 57 3.62 -1.76 -1.79
CA ILE A 57 4.77 -1.08 -1.19
C ILE A 57 6.05 -1.90 -1.39
N ALA A 58 6.05 -3.18 -1.04
CA ALA A 58 7.21 -4.06 -1.16
C ALA A 58 7.69 -4.18 -2.61
N ASN A 59 6.77 -4.39 -3.55
CA ASN A 59 7.12 -4.51 -4.96
C ASN A 59 7.59 -3.19 -5.57
N THR A 60 7.00 -2.04 -5.20
CA THR A 60 7.48 -0.73 -5.64
C THR A 60 8.90 -0.46 -5.11
N LYS A 61 9.15 -0.72 -3.82
CA LYS A 61 10.49 -0.53 -3.22
C LYS A 61 11.55 -1.37 -3.93
N GLN A 62 11.24 -2.62 -4.25
CA GLN A 62 12.14 -3.48 -5.01
C GLN A 62 12.43 -2.92 -6.41
N LEU A 63 11.42 -2.46 -7.14
CA LEU A 63 11.60 -1.85 -8.47
C LEU A 63 12.44 -0.56 -8.43
N MET A 64 12.33 0.21 -7.35
CA MET A 64 13.11 1.43 -7.14
C MET A 64 14.52 1.17 -6.61
N GLY A 65 14.90 -0.09 -6.36
CA GLY A 65 16.22 -0.46 -5.85
C GLY A 65 16.43 -0.20 -4.36
N PHE A 66 15.36 0.01 -3.58
CA PHE A 66 15.45 0.15 -2.12
C PHE A 66 15.59 -1.19 -1.39
N GLY A 67 15.40 -2.31 -2.10
CA GLY A 67 15.50 -3.67 -1.56
C GLY A 67 14.24 -4.10 -0.80
N GLU A 68 14.26 -5.34 -0.32
CA GLU A 68 13.21 -5.92 0.53
C GLU A 68 13.58 -5.78 2.01
N THR A 69 12.56 -5.71 2.86
CA THR A 69 12.74 -5.79 4.32
C THR A 69 12.02 -7.01 4.85
N ARG A 70 12.34 -7.42 6.08
CA ARG A 70 11.64 -8.55 6.73
C ARG A 70 10.13 -8.32 6.81
N ASP A 71 9.72 -7.06 7.00
CA ASP A 71 8.32 -6.70 7.21
C ASP A 71 7.61 -6.34 5.88
N GLU A 72 8.38 -6.20 4.79
CA GLU A 72 7.90 -5.94 3.42
C GLU A 72 8.67 -6.80 2.40
N PRO A 73 8.46 -8.13 2.41
CA PRO A 73 9.19 -9.04 1.54
C PRO A 73 8.73 -8.89 0.08
N PHE A 74 9.66 -9.04 -0.87
CA PHE A 74 9.30 -9.04 -2.28
C PHE A 74 8.54 -10.33 -2.63
N VAL A 75 7.44 -10.19 -3.36
CA VAL A 75 6.62 -11.33 -3.78
C VAL A 75 6.52 -11.36 -5.30
N SER A 76 7.28 -12.27 -5.92
CA SER A 76 7.17 -12.52 -7.36
C SER A 76 5.88 -13.26 -7.72
N MET A 77 5.26 -12.82 -8.82
CA MET A 77 4.12 -13.45 -9.47
C MET A 77 4.48 -14.27 -10.71
N GLU A 78 5.77 -14.32 -11.07
CA GLU A 78 6.26 -15.04 -12.25
C GLU A 78 5.87 -16.52 -12.20
N GLY A 79 5.28 -17.01 -13.29
CA GLY A 79 4.82 -18.41 -13.38
C GLY A 79 3.64 -18.78 -12.47
N LYS A 80 3.02 -17.82 -11.76
CA LYS A 80 1.92 -18.09 -10.82
C LYS A 80 0.56 -17.79 -11.45
N ARG A 81 -0.45 -18.51 -10.95
CA ARG A 81 -1.87 -18.16 -11.17
C ARG A 81 -2.33 -17.29 -10.02
N VAL A 82 -2.84 -16.11 -10.34
CA VAL A 82 -3.12 -15.06 -9.36
C VAL A 82 -4.58 -14.65 -9.47
N VAL A 83 -5.25 -14.56 -8.32
CA VAL A 83 -6.61 -14.01 -8.21
C VAL A 83 -6.52 -12.68 -7.47
N VAL A 84 -7.03 -11.61 -8.07
CA VAL A 84 -7.15 -10.31 -7.43
C VAL A 84 -8.60 -10.10 -7.00
N LEU A 85 -8.80 -9.90 -5.70
CA LEU A 85 -10.10 -9.61 -5.11
C LEU A 85 -10.26 -8.09 -4.94
N GLY A 86 -11.21 -7.48 -5.64
CA GLY A 86 -11.50 -6.05 -5.55
C GLY A 86 -11.81 -5.40 -6.90
N GLY A 87 -12.28 -4.15 -6.85
CA GLY A 87 -12.78 -3.43 -8.05
C GLY A 87 -12.35 -1.97 -8.19
N GLY A 88 -11.56 -1.41 -7.27
CA GLY A 88 -11.12 -0.01 -7.29
C GLY A 88 -9.72 0.21 -7.89
N ASP A 89 -9.20 1.43 -7.79
CA ASP A 89 -7.89 1.81 -8.36
C ASP A 89 -6.71 1.01 -7.80
N THR A 90 -6.81 0.55 -6.55
CA THR A 90 -5.82 -0.38 -5.97
C THR A 90 -5.74 -1.68 -6.77
N CYS A 91 -6.87 -2.19 -7.27
CA CYS A 91 -6.93 -3.35 -8.14
C CYS A 91 -6.30 -3.04 -9.51
N ASP A 92 -6.46 -1.83 -10.03
CA ASP A 92 -5.82 -1.43 -11.29
C ASP A 92 -4.30 -1.35 -11.15
N GLY A 93 -3.80 -0.77 -10.04
CA GLY A 93 -2.37 -0.74 -9.71
C GLY A 93 -1.77 -2.14 -9.60
N LEU A 94 -2.51 -3.11 -9.04
CA LEU A 94 -2.08 -4.51 -8.98
C LEU A 94 -1.90 -5.14 -10.37
N ARG A 95 -2.65 -4.70 -11.40
CA ARG A 95 -2.54 -5.25 -12.76
C ARG A 95 -1.13 -5.14 -13.34
N ALA A 96 -0.40 -4.09 -12.98
CA ALA A 96 0.97 -3.89 -13.44
C ALA A 96 1.91 -5.02 -12.94
N TYR A 97 1.70 -5.47 -11.71
CA TYR A 97 2.52 -6.50 -11.07
C TYR A 97 2.14 -7.93 -11.49
N VAL A 98 0.85 -8.17 -11.75
CA VAL A 98 0.35 -9.49 -12.18
C VAL A 98 0.49 -9.72 -13.70
N ARG A 99 1.16 -8.82 -14.43
CA ARG A 99 1.57 -9.05 -15.83
C ARG A 99 2.99 -9.60 -15.96
N ALA A 100 3.56 -10.11 -14.87
CA ALA A 100 4.87 -10.76 -14.89
C ALA A 100 4.92 -11.89 -15.93
N PRO A 101 6.07 -12.16 -16.57
CA PRO A 101 6.22 -13.23 -17.53
C PRO A 101 5.66 -14.58 -17.01
N GLY A 102 4.91 -15.28 -17.85
CA GLY A 102 4.35 -16.59 -17.51
C GLY A 102 3.27 -16.61 -16.40
N SER A 103 2.84 -15.45 -15.88
CA SER A 103 1.76 -15.37 -14.90
C SER A 103 0.37 -15.32 -15.57
N GLU A 104 -0.62 -15.91 -14.91
CA GLU A 104 -2.03 -15.87 -15.33
C GLU A 104 -2.86 -15.15 -14.26
N ALA A 105 -3.44 -14.00 -14.62
CA ALA A 105 -4.23 -13.17 -13.72
C ALA A 105 -5.74 -13.37 -13.92
N ARG A 106 -6.50 -13.55 -12.84
CA ARG A 106 -7.96 -13.48 -12.83
C ARG A 106 -8.41 -12.40 -11.86
N TYR A 107 -9.34 -11.57 -12.30
CA TYR A 107 -9.90 -10.49 -11.49
C TYR A 107 -11.30 -10.88 -11.05
N LEU A 108 -11.52 -10.89 -9.75
CA LEU A 108 -12.83 -11.10 -9.16
C LEU A 108 -13.24 -9.80 -8.48
N CYS A 109 -14.15 -9.09 -9.15
CA CYS A 109 -14.78 -7.91 -8.58
C CYS A 109 -15.89 -8.37 -7.64
N LEU A 110 -15.70 -8.19 -6.35
CA LEU A 110 -16.75 -8.38 -5.35
C LEU A 110 -17.58 -7.08 -5.34
N SER A 111 -18.74 -7.09 -6.00
CA SER A 111 -19.72 -6.02 -5.83
C SER A 111 -20.34 -6.14 -4.43
N SER A 112 -20.26 -5.08 -3.64
CA SER A 112 -21.10 -4.89 -2.45
C SER A 112 -22.56 -4.76 -2.84
#